data_AF-A0A7C4M4A2-F1
#
_entry.id   AF-A0A7C4M4A2-F1
#
_cell.length_a   1.000
_cell.length_b   1.000
_cell.length_c   1.000
_cell.angle_alpha   90.00
_cell.angle_beta   90.00
_cell.angle_gamma   90.00
#
_symmetry.space_group_name_H-M   'P 1'
#
loop_
_entity.id
_entity.type
_entity.pdbx_description
1 polymer ?
#
loop_
_entity_poly.entity_id
_entity_poly.type
_entity_poly.pdbx_seq_one_letter_code
_entity_poly.pdbx_strand_id
1 'polypeptide(L)'
;MVPVRLRDQELRQIDQLVEYGVFRSRSEAIRELVRLGIENLAQASDILKAVERLFEAERNEGEIPIDLGGATRQLLVERGKR
;
A
#
# COMPACT_ATOMS: atom_id res chain seq x y z
N MET A 1 8.80 22.03 -14.59
CA MET A 1 9.53 21.60 -13.38
C MET A 1 8.61 21.87 -12.19
N VAL A 2 8.32 20.89 -11.35
CA VAL A 2 7.46 21.07 -10.16
C VAL A 2 8.38 21.17 -8.95
N PRO A 3 8.38 22.28 -8.19
CA PRO A 3 9.22 22.40 -6.99
C PRO A 3 8.62 21.55 -5.88
N VAL A 4 9.43 20.67 -5.29
CA VAL A 4 9.06 19.80 -4.17
C VAL A 4 10.08 19.98 -3.06
N ARG A 5 9.59 20.08 -1.82
CA ARG A 5 10.44 20.09 -0.63
C ARG A 5 10.60 18.68 -0.13
N LEU A 6 11.84 18.22 -0.09
CA LEU A 6 12.24 16.94 0.48
C LEU A 6 13.14 17.21 1.68
N ARG A 7 13.13 16.29 2.64
CA ARG A 7 14.06 16.31 3.77
C ARG A 7 15.47 16.04 3.26
N ASP A 8 16.47 16.59 3.93
CA ASP A 8 17.87 16.41 3.52
C ASP A 8 18.29 14.94 3.42
N GLN A 9 17.75 14.10 4.30
CA GLN A 9 18.00 12.66 4.28
C GLN A 9 17.46 11.98 3.00
N GLU A 10 16.25 12.33 2.57
CA GLU A 10 15.62 11.77 1.37
C GLU A 10 16.39 12.21 0.12
N LEU A 11 16.81 13.48 0.08
CA LEU A 11 17.61 14.02 -1.00
C LEU A 11 18.96 13.29 -1.12
N ARG A 12 19.64 13.04 0.01
CA ARG A 12 20.88 12.26 0.04
C ARG A 12 20.71 10.84 -0.50
N GLN A 13 19.62 10.17 -0.14
CA GLN A 13 19.34 8.83 -0.64
C GLN A 13 19.09 8.83 -2.16
N ILE A 14 18.35 9.82 -2.67
CA ILE A 14 18.15 10.00 -4.12
C ILE A 14 19.48 10.24 -4.82
N ASP A 15 20.34 11.07 -4.23
CA ASP A 15 21.66 11.38 -4.78
C ASP A 15 22.56 10.15 -4.87
N GLN A 16 22.59 9.32 -3.83
CA GLN A 16 23.32 8.05 -3.83
C GLN A 16 22.86 7.12 -4.97
N LEU A 17 21.55 7.04 -5.23
CA LEU A 17 21.03 6.20 -6.31
C LEU A 17 21.48 6.70 -7.70
N VAL A 18 21.60 8.02 -7.87
CA VAL A 18 22.16 8.61 -9.10
C VAL A 18 23.66 8.36 -9.20
N GLU A 19 24.40 8.54 -8.09
CA GLU A 19 25.85 8.28 -8.04
C GLU A 19 26.21 6.82 -8.34
N TYR A 20 25.39 5.87 -7.87
CA TYR A 20 25.55 4.45 -8.17
C TYR A 20 25.11 4.07 -9.60
N GLY A 21 24.60 5.03 -10.38
CA GLY A 21 24.17 4.81 -11.77
C GLY A 21 22.84 4.07 -11.89
N VAL A 22 22.07 3.93 -10.81
CA VAL A 22 20.71 3.34 -10.85
C VAL A 22 19.77 4.22 -11.66
N PHE A 23 19.92 5.54 -11.53
CA PHE A 23 19.19 6.54 -12.33
C PHE A 23 20.17 7.51 -12.99
N ARG A 24 19.81 8.04 -14.16
CA ARG A 24 20.65 8.98 -14.93
C ARG A 24 20.58 10.40 -14.38
N SER A 25 19.55 10.73 -13.59
CA SER A 25 19.40 12.05 -12.97
C SER A 25 18.47 12.03 -11.75
N ARG A 26 18.58 13.06 -10.90
CA ARG A 26 17.64 13.27 -9.77
C ARG A 26 16.19 13.33 -10.22
N SER A 27 15.92 14.02 -11.33
CA SER A 27 14.57 14.17 -11.88
C SER A 27 13.99 12.85 -12.36
N GLU A 28 14.82 11.96 -12.91
CA GLU A 28 14.41 10.61 -13.27
C GLU A 28 14.13 9.77 -12.03
N ALA A 29 15.06 9.76 -11.07
CA ALA A 29 14.90 9.04 -9.81
C ALA A 29 13.59 9.42 -9.08
N ILE A 30 13.32 10.72 -8.92
CA ILE A 30 12.09 11.20 -8.28
C ILE A 30 10.85 10.74 -9.03
N ARG A 31 10.85 10.83 -10.37
CA ARG A 31 9.68 10.45 -11.18
C ARG A 31 9.39 8.96 -11.06
N GLU A 32 10.43 8.14 -11.10
CA GLU A 32 10.31 6.68 -11.00
C GLU A 32 9.87 6.24 -9.60
N LEU A 33 10.45 6.83 -8.55
CA LEU A 33 10.04 6.56 -7.17
C LEU A 33 8.57 6.96 -6.92
N VAL A 34 8.13 8.11 -7.46
CA VAL A 34 6.73 8.53 -7.38
C VAL A 34 5.82 7.56 -8.14
N ARG A 35 6.21 7.12 -9.34
CA ARG A 35 5.44 6.12 -10.12
C ARG A 35 5.27 4.81 -9.35
N LEU A 36 6.37 4.24 -8.85
CA LEU A 36 6.34 3.02 -8.04
C LEU A 36 5.51 3.18 -6.76
N GLY A 37 5.59 4.35 -6.12
CA GLY A 37 4.75 4.70 -4.97
C GLY A 37 3.26 4.70 -5.32
N ILE A 38 2.88 5.29 -6.45
CA ILE A 38 1.49 5.34 -6.92
C ILE A 38 0.98 3.92 -7.25
N GLU A 39 1.78 3.10 -7.94
CA GLU A 39 1.39 1.73 -8.31
C GLU A 39 1.14 0.85 -7.07
N ASN A 40 2.00 0.97 -6.05
CA ASN A 40 1.80 0.26 -4.78
C ASN A 40 0.56 0.75 -4.01
N LEU A 41 0.29 2.06 -4.03
CA LEU A 41 -0.91 2.63 -3.41
C LEU A 41 -2.19 2.28 -4.18
N ALA A 42 -2.12 2.11 -5.50
CA ALA A 42 -3.27 1.70 -6.31
C ALA A 42 -3.77 0.31 -5.89
N GLN A 43 -2.87 -0.64 -5.64
CA GLN A 43 -3.25 -1.94 -5.07
C GLN A 43 -3.92 -1.80 -3.70
N ALA A 44 -3.41 -0.92 -2.84
CA ALA A 44 -4.05 -0.62 -1.56
C ALA A 44 -5.45 0.01 -1.74
N SER A 45 -5.66 0.82 -2.78
CA SER A 45 -6.96 1.42 -3.07
C SER A 45 -8.03 0.39 -3.44
N ASP A 46 -7.66 -0.66 -4.16
CA ASP A 46 -8.59 -1.73 -4.53
C ASP A 46 -8.96 -2.59 -3.33
N ILE A 47 -7.99 -2.84 -2.43
CA ILE A 47 -8.24 -3.49 -1.14
C ILE A 47 -9.20 -2.63 -0.30
N LEU A 48 -8.95 -1.31 -0.19
CA LEU A 48 -9.81 -0.41 0.57
C LEU A 48 -11.24 -0.39 0.01
N LYS A 49 -11.42 -0.33 -1.31
CA LYS A 49 -12.74 -0.43 -1.94
C LYS A 49 -13.42 -1.77 -1.67
N ALA A 50 -12.68 -2.88 -1.72
CA ALA A 50 -13.22 -4.19 -1.41
C ALA A 50 -13.66 -4.29 0.06
N VAL A 51 -12.87 -3.75 0.98
CA VAL A 51 -13.20 -3.66 2.41
C VAL A 51 -14.44 -2.78 2.63
N GLU A 52 -14.55 -1.65 1.95
CA GLU A 52 -15.71 -0.76 2.05
C GLU A 52 -16.99 -1.45 1.57
N ARG A 53 -16.93 -2.17 0.44
CA ARG A 53 -18.04 -2.99 -0.06
C ARG A 53 -18.46 -4.10 0.91
N LEU A 54 -17.52 -4.70 1.63
CA LEU A 54 -17.83 -5.66 2.69
C LEU A 54 -18.60 -4.97 3.83
N PHE A 55 -18.15 -3.82 4.32
CA PHE A 55 -18.90 -3.09 5.35
C PHE A 55 -20.28 -2.60 4.88
N GLU A 56 -20.46 -2.30 3.59
CA GLU A 56 -21.78 -2.03 3.02
C GLU A 56 -22.68 -3.27 3.04
N ALA A 57 -22.17 -4.43 2.64
CA ALA A 57 -22.90 -5.69 2.69
C ALA A 57 -23.34 -6.05 4.12
N GLU A 58 -22.43 -5.94 5.10
CA GLU A 58 -22.75 -6.18 6.53
C GLU A 58 -23.88 -5.26 7.03
N ARG A 59 -23.81 -3.98 6.69
CA ARG A 59 -24.84 -3.00 7.10
C ARG A 59 -26.21 -3.28 6.48
N ASN A 60 -26.24 -3.79 5.24
CA ASN A 60 -27.48 -4.07 4.52
C ASN A 60 -28.11 -5.40 4.92
N GLU A 61 -27.30 -6.43 5.14
CA GLU A 61 -27.76 -7.80 5.39
C GLU A 61 -27.86 -8.12 6.89
N GLY A 62 -27.18 -7.36 7.75
CA GLY A 62 -27.18 -7.55 9.21
C GLY A 62 -26.34 -8.74 9.69
N GLU A 63 -25.64 -9.41 8.78
CA GLU A 63 -24.76 -10.55 9.03
C GLU A 63 -23.35 -10.30 8.48
N ILE A 64 -22.35 -11.01 9.01
CA ILE A 64 -20.97 -10.86 8.58
C ILE A 64 -20.85 -11.39 7.13
N PRO A 65 -20.44 -10.56 6.15
CA PRO A 65 -20.51 -10.90 4.73
C PRO A 65 -19.48 -11.94 4.26
N ILE A 66 -18.61 -12.40 5.17
CA ILE A 66 -17.73 -13.55 4.94
C ILE A 66 -17.99 -14.58 6.04
N ASP A 67 -18.81 -15.58 5.72
CA ASP A 67 -18.94 -16.80 6.52
C ASP A 67 -18.12 -17.93 5.86
N LEU A 68 -17.03 -18.35 6.51
CA LEU A 68 -16.18 -19.44 6.04
C LEU A 68 -16.68 -20.82 6.52
N GLY A 69 -17.94 -20.95 6.93
CA GLY A 69 -18.57 -22.24 7.21
C GLY A 69 -17.83 -23.05 8.28
N GLY A 70 -17.42 -22.40 9.37
CA GLY A 70 -16.68 -23.03 10.47
C GLY A 70 -15.16 -22.98 10.39
N ALA A 71 -14.56 -22.73 9.21
CA ALA A 71 -13.11 -22.49 9.08
C ALA A 71 -12.66 -21.22 9.82
N THR A 72 -13.54 -20.22 9.95
CA THR A 72 -13.33 -19.03 10.79
C THR A 72 -12.96 -19.40 12.22
N ARG A 73 -13.57 -20.46 12.76
CA ARG A 73 -13.35 -20.90 14.15
C ARG A 73 -11.96 -21.53 14.31
N GLN A 74 -11.46 -22.26 13.32
CA GLN A 74 -10.07 -22.76 13.29
C GLN A 74 -9.06 -21.60 13.21
N LEU A 75 -9.29 -20.63 12.31
CA LEU A 75 -8.40 -19.48 12.15
C LEU A 75 -8.32 -18.58 13.41
N LEU A 76 -9.42 -18.41 14.14
CA LEU A 76 -9.45 -17.68 15.41
C LEU A 76 -8.66 -18.39 16.53
N VAL A 77 -8.74 -19.72 16.60
CA VAL A 77 -7.97 -20.53 17.56
C VAL A 77 -6.47 -20.44 17.29
N GLU A 78 -6.06 -20.44 16.02
CA GLU A 78 -4.65 -20.29 15.65
C GLU A 78 -4.10 -18.89 15.95
N ARG A 79 -4.92 -17.84 15.80
CA ARG A 79 -4.55 -16.45 16.12
C ARG A 79 -4.30 -16.23 17.62
N GLY A 80 -5.06 -16.88 18.50
CA GLY A 80 -4.89 -16.79 19.96
C GLY A 80 -3.68 -17.55 20.52
N LYS A 81 -2.99 -18.35 19.68
CA LYS A 81 -1.75 -19.07 20.03
C LYS A 81 -0.48 -18.29 19.71
N ARG A 82 -0.60 -17.09 19.10
CA ARG A 82 0.52 -16.16 18.87
C ARG A 82 0.66 -15.17 20.01
#